data_AF-A0A961PTG6-F1
#
_entry.id   AF-A0A961PTG6-F1
#
_cell.length_a   1.000
_cell.length_b   1.000
_cell.length_c   1.000
_cell.angle_alpha   90.00
_cell.angle_beta   90.00
_cell.angle_gamma   90.00
#
_symmetry.space_group_name_H-M   'P 1'
#
loop_
_entity.id
_entity.type
_entity.pdbx_description
1 polymer ?
#
loop_
_entity_poly.entity_id
_entity_poly.type
_entity_poly.pdbx_seq_one_letter_code
_entity_poly.pdbx_strand_id
1 'polypeptide(L)'
;MGRLVPLGYEADGSTVKINEAEAATVRDLYRLYRKHRTIRGVKQEADDLGLRSKPRQTAAGTAKGGTPIDRGHIYQILTNPLYAGRIRHRKPVYEGLHQAIIAPAIWEEVQQALQQKAAHRRREGKTAADPSPLIGKMFDETGDRLTPSHSNKDSKRHRYYVSHRLVKRAGETGQTGWRLPAKALERQIIKSMRLHLSKIASPQMICDLTSDEILRIRLEAERADSESAKLFALIDRIDIAAGTAAITLNEPQIVELTGVGPERLKPVATQITLPFQRRKRGVETRFVLGNIEPERDEALIRNIAKAHHWLGMICAGQSFDDIAKTVATSKRRV
;
A
#
# COMPACT_ATOMS: atom_id res chain seq x y z
N MET A 1 16.23 -22.25 29.51
CA MET A 1 15.57 -21.04 28.94
C MET A 1 14.10 -21.37 28.67
N GLY A 2 13.21 -21.05 29.62
CA GLY A 2 11.80 -21.47 29.57
C GLY A 2 11.01 -20.74 28.48
N ARG A 3 10.29 -21.50 27.66
CA ARG A 3 9.32 -20.95 26.69
C ARG A 3 8.25 -20.18 27.46
N LEU A 4 7.91 -18.99 26.99
CA LEU A 4 6.81 -18.20 27.57
C LEU A 4 5.50 -18.97 27.44
N VAL A 5 4.79 -19.15 28.56
CA VAL A 5 3.48 -19.82 28.57
C VAL A 5 2.44 -18.93 27.87
N PRO A 6 1.68 -19.47 26.91
CA PRO A 6 0.59 -18.77 26.22
C PRO A 6 -0.54 -18.34 27.18
N LEU A 7 -1.32 -17.33 26.78
CA LEU A 7 -2.54 -16.93 27.49
C LEU A 7 -3.49 -18.12 27.59
N GLY A 8 -4.16 -18.32 28.72
CA GLY A 8 -5.11 -19.44 28.91
C GLY A 8 -4.47 -20.68 29.54
N TYR A 9 -3.15 -20.71 29.63
CA TYR A 9 -2.38 -21.83 30.14
C TYR A 9 -1.40 -21.39 31.23
N GLU A 10 -1.08 -22.32 32.13
CA GLU A 10 -0.04 -22.25 33.15
C GLU A 10 0.97 -23.38 32.96
N ALA A 11 2.21 -23.16 33.38
CA ALA A 11 3.24 -24.20 33.33
C ALA A 11 2.89 -25.31 34.31
N ASP A 12 2.99 -26.56 33.85
CA ASP A 12 2.80 -27.75 34.66
C ASP A 12 3.90 -28.76 34.30
N GLY A 13 5.08 -28.59 34.90
CA GLY A 13 6.27 -29.37 34.57
C GLY A 13 6.69 -29.25 33.10
N SER A 14 6.62 -30.36 32.36
CA SER A 14 6.92 -30.42 30.92
C SER A 14 5.69 -30.15 30.03
N THR A 15 4.50 -30.01 30.62
CA THR A 15 3.23 -29.73 29.94
C THR A 15 2.62 -28.39 30.41
N VAL A 16 1.40 -28.11 29.96
CA VAL A 16 0.61 -26.94 30.36
C VAL A 16 -0.75 -27.35 30.87
N LYS A 17 -1.20 -26.74 31.97
CA LYS A 17 -2.57 -26.88 32.48
C LYS A 17 -3.40 -25.64 32.11
N ILE A 18 -4.72 -25.81 32.02
CA ILE A 18 -5.63 -24.69 31.72
C ILE A 18 -5.73 -23.77 32.95
N ASN A 19 -5.59 -22.46 32.73
CA ASN A 19 -6.06 -21.44 33.66
C ASN A 19 -7.41 -20.94 33.15
N GLU A 20 -8.49 -21.26 33.87
CA GLU A 20 -9.86 -20.99 33.42
C GLU A 20 -10.17 -19.50 33.25
N ALA A 21 -9.63 -18.62 34.10
CA ALA A 21 -9.84 -17.18 33.99
C ALA A 21 -9.23 -16.61 32.70
N GLU A 22 -8.01 -17.04 32.36
CA GLU A 22 -7.37 -16.65 31.11
C GLU A 22 -7.99 -17.37 29.90
N ALA A 23 -8.40 -18.62 30.06
CA ALA A 23 -9.01 -19.43 29.00
C ALA A 23 -10.35 -18.85 28.55
N ALA A 24 -11.13 -18.24 29.45
CA ALA A 24 -12.34 -17.50 29.11
C ALA A 24 -12.06 -16.41 28.05
N THR A 25 -10.96 -15.66 28.19
CA THR A 25 -10.55 -14.64 27.20
C THR A 25 -10.30 -15.26 25.83
N VAL A 26 -9.64 -16.42 25.79
CA VAL A 26 -9.39 -17.14 24.53
C VAL A 26 -10.72 -17.61 23.91
N ARG A 27 -11.61 -18.22 24.70
CA ARG A 27 -12.94 -18.66 24.24
C ARG A 27 -13.76 -17.49 23.69
N ASP A 28 -13.70 -16.33 24.35
CA ASP A 28 -14.35 -15.12 23.89
C ASP A 28 -13.80 -14.62 22.56
N LEU A 29 -12.48 -14.61 22.36
CA LEU A 29 -11.90 -14.22 21.08
C LEU A 29 -12.34 -15.14 19.93
N TYR A 30 -12.44 -16.46 20.17
CA TYR A 30 -12.97 -17.40 19.18
C TYR A 30 -14.46 -17.16 18.89
N ARG A 31 -15.27 -16.93 19.94
CA ARG A 31 -16.69 -16.58 19.82
C ARG A 31 -16.89 -15.30 19.01
N LEU A 32 -16.16 -14.25 19.34
CA LEU A 32 -16.18 -12.97 18.62
C LEU A 32 -15.76 -13.15 17.16
N TYR A 33 -14.76 -13.99 16.86
CA TYR A 33 -14.36 -14.21 15.48
C TYR A 33 -15.44 -14.94 14.67
N ARG A 34 -16.14 -15.92 15.26
CA ARG A 34 -17.28 -16.58 14.61
C ARG A 34 -18.44 -15.61 14.34
N LYS A 35 -18.68 -14.66 15.25
CA LYS A 35 -19.68 -13.58 15.09
C LYS A 35 -19.30 -12.60 13.99
N HIS A 36 -18.08 -12.05 14.03
CA HIS A 36 -17.67 -10.94 13.15
C HIS A 36 -17.05 -11.36 11.83
N ARG A 37 -16.43 -12.54 11.76
CA ARG A 37 -15.61 -13.02 10.63
C ARG A 37 -14.51 -12.05 10.19
N THR A 38 -14.16 -11.08 11.03
CA THR A 38 -13.11 -10.08 10.77
C THR A 38 -12.31 -9.76 12.04
N ILE A 39 -10.97 -9.74 11.94
CA ILE A 39 -10.09 -9.36 13.07
C ILE A 39 -10.36 -7.93 13.56
N ARG A 40 -10.81 -7.02 12.66
CA ARG A 40 -11.17 -5.65 13.04
C ARG A 40 -12.42 -5.63 13.93
N GLY A 41 -13.47 -6.35 13.56
CA GLY A 41 -14.69 -6.47 14.37
C GLY A 41 -14.40 -7.13 15.72
N VAL A 42 -13.59 -8.20 15.73
CA VAL A 42 -13.14 -8.84 16.98
C VAL A 42 -12.38 -7.86 17.87
N LYS A 43 -11.45 -7.08 17.33
CA LYS A 43 -10.69 -6.09 18.11
C LYS A 43 -11.61 -5.04 18.73
N GLN A 44 -12.58 -4.53 17.97
CA GLN A 44 -13.49 -3.51 18.48
C GLN A 44 -14.30 -4.05 19.65
N GLU A 45 -14.98 -5.19 19.49
CA GLU A 45 -15.80 -5.75 20.57
C GLU A 45 -14.95 -6.28 21.73
N ALA A 46 -13.72 -6.75 21.47
CA ALA A 46 -12.79 -7.14 22.54
C ALA A 46 -12.33 -5.96 23.40
N ASP A 47 -12.20 -4.77 22.81
CA ASP A 47 -11.92 -3.53 23.56
C ASP A 47 -13.12 -3.11 24.40
N ASP A 48 -14.32 -3.17 23.82
CA ASP A 48 -15.57 -2.83 24.50
C ASP A 48 -15.82 -3.77 25.69
N LEU A 49 -15.43 -5.04 25.58
CA LEU A 49 -15.47 -6.04 26.65
C LEU A 49 -14.27 -5.98 27.61
N GLY A 50 -13.29 -5.11 27.36
CA GLY A 50 -12.12 -4.94 28.24
C GLY A 50 -11.16 -6.13 28.26
N LEU A 51 -11.11 -6.94 27.19
CA LEU A 51 -10.23 -8.11 27.10
C LEU A 51 -8.76 -7.69 27.06
N ARG A 52 -7.92 -8.32 27.90
CA ARG A 52 -6.51 -7.94 28.11
C ARG A 52 -5.55 -9.08 27.87
N SER A 53 -4.32 -8.72 27.51
CA SER A 53 -3.22 -9.68 27.36
C SER A 53 -2.73 -10.20 28.71
N LYS A 54 -2.12 -11.40 28.72
CA LYS A 54 -1.58 -12.04 29.94
C LYS A 54 -0.61 -11.10 30.66
N PRO A 55 -0.84 -10.73 31.93
CA PRO A 55 0.14 -10.00 32.72
C PRO A 55 1.33 -10.90 33.02
N ARG A 56 2.53 -10.35 32.92
CA ARG A 56 3.81 -11.04 33.12
C ARG A 56 4.73 -10.14 33.92
N GLN A 57 5.42 -10.71 34.89
CA GLN A 57 6.57 -10.05 35.51
C GLN A 57 7.83 -10.57 34.82
N THR A 58 8.68 -9.67 34.35
CA THR A 58 10.01 -10.05 33.87
C THR A 58 10.92 -10.33 35.06
N ALA A 59 12.00 -11.09 34.85
CA ALA A 59 13.04 -11.30 35.87
C ALA A 59 13.68 -9.98 36.36
N ALA A 60 13.55 -8.90 35.59
CA ALA A 60 13.99 -7.55 35.94
C ALA A 60 12.92 -6.72 36.67
N GLY A 61 11.83 -7.34 37.15
CA GLY A 61 10.76 -6.67 37.91
C GLY A 61 9.82 -5.78 37.07
N THR A 62 9.99 -5.72 35.75
CA THR A 62 9.12 -4.92 34.88
C THR A 62 7.84 -5.69 34.57
N ALA A 63 6.67 -5.09 34.84
CA ALA A 63 5.40 -5.64 34.39
C ALA A 63 5.24 -5.47 32.87
N LYS A 64 4.97 -6.56 32.16
CA LYS A 64 4.61 -6.60 30.73
C LYS A 64 3.27 -7.31 30.56
N GLY A 65 2.43 -6.84 29.63
CA GLY A 65 1.09 -7.39 29.45
C GLY A 65 0.04 -6.70 30.33
N GLY A 66 -1.18 -7.22 30.39
CA GLY A 66 -2.33 -6.53 31.01
C GLY A 66 -2.89 -5.38 30.15
N THR A 67 -2.36 -5.19 28.95
CA THR A 67 -2.81 -4.17 28.00
C THR A 67 -3.91 -4.72 27.08
N PRO A 68 -4.73 -3.84 26.48
CA PRO A 68 -5.71 -4.25 25.46
C PRO A 68 -5.07 -5.10 24.37
N ILE A 69 -5.71 -6.21 24.00
CA ILE A 69 -5.14 -7.18 23.05
C ILE A 69 -5.10 -6.56 21.66
N ASP A 70 -3.91 -6.44 21.06
CA ASP A 70 -3.78 -5.90 19.71
C ASP A 70 -4.26 -6.89 18.61
N ARG A 71 -4.48 -6.37 17.39
CA ARG A 71 -4.95 -7.18 16.24
C ARG A 71 -4.00 -8.33 15.86
N GLY A 72 -2.69 -8.12 16.01
CA GLY A 72 -1.67 -9.14 15.73
C GLY A 72 -1.71 -10.26 16.75
N HIS A 73 -1.87 -9.93 18.03
CA HIS A 73 -2.00 -10.89 19.10
C HIS A 73 -3.32 -11.67 19.00
N ILE A 74 -4.43 -11.02 18.64
CA ILE A 74 -5.70 -11.72 18.31
C ILE A 74 -5.47 -12.73 17.18
N TYR A 75 -4.79 -12.33 16.10
CA TYR A 75 -4.49 -13.23 14.99
C TYR A 75 -3.61 -14.41 15.42
N GLN A 76 -2.59 -14.16 16.24
CA GLN A 76 -1.74 -15.22 16.80
C GLN A 76 -2.53 -16.20 17.66
N ILE A 77 -3.46 -15.71 18.49
CA ILE A 77 -4.32 -16.57 19.31
C ILE A 77 -5.19 -17.45 18.40
N LEU A 78 -5.88 -16.85 17.43
CA LEU A 78 -6.80 -17.59 16.55
C LEU A 78 -6.11 -18.61 15.64
N THR A 79 -4.81 -18.44 15.35
CA THR A 79 -4.04 -19.34 14.47
C THR A 79 -3.15 -20.34 15.21
N ASN A 80 -3.01 -20.21 16.53
CA ASN A 80 -2.16 -21.10 17.30
C ASN A 80 -2.87 -22.45 17.53
N PRO A 81 -2.32 -23.59 17.03
CA PRO A 81 -2.93 -24.91 17.22
C PRO A 81 -2.92 -25.38 18.67
N LEU A 82 -2.11 -24.78 19.54
CA LEU A 82 -2.06 -25.09 20.97
C LEU A 82 -3.43 -25.03 21.62
N TYR A 83 -4.25 -24.03 21.29
CA TYR A 83 -5.59 -23.87 21.86
C TYR A 83 -6.56 -25.01 21.50
N ALA A 84 -6.25 -25.74 20.43
CA ALA A 84 -6.99 -26.92 19.98
C ALA A 84 -6.38 -28.24 20.50
N GLY A 85 -5.47 -28.19 21.48
CA GLY A 85 -4.80 -29.38 22.00
C GLY A 85 -3.69 -29.90 21.09
N ARG A 86 -3.23 -29.12 20.09
CA ARG A 86 -2.27 -29.55 19.09
C ARG A 86 -0.95 -28.79 19.18
N ILE A 87 0.16 -29.39 18.76
CA ILE A 87 1.49 -28.79 18.79
C ILE A 87 2.08 -28.71 17.38
N ARG A 88 2.53 -27.52 16.99
CA ARG A 88 3.28 -27.34 15.74
C ARG A 88 4.77 -27.57 15.98
N HIS A 89 5.35 -28.53 15.26
CA HIS A 89 6.79 -28.73 15.20
C HIS A 89 7.26 -28.52 13.77
N ARG A 90 7.94 -27.39 13.50
CA ARG A 90 8.26 -26.91 12.15
C ARG A 90 6.99 -26.71 11.31
N LYS A 91 6.79 -27.53 10.28
CA LYS A 91 5.63 -27.49 9.37
C LYS A 91 4.46 -28.39 9.85
N PRO A 92 4.68 -29.65 10.25
CA PRO A 92 3.58 -30.51 10.71
C PRO A 92 2.98 -30.08 12.05
N VAL A 93 1.71 -30.40 12.22
CA VAL A 93 0.92 -30.20 13.44
C VAL A 93 0.55 -31.59 13.96
N TYR A 94 0.84 -31.83 15.24
CA TYR A 94 0.61 -33.11 15.93
C TYR A 94 -0.39 -32.91 17.06
N GLU A 95 -1.05 -33.99 17.48
CA GLU A 95 -1.84 -33.98 18.71
C GLU A 95 -0.90 -33.80 19.91
N GLY A 96 -1.27 -32.88 20.81
CA GLY A 96 -0.55 -32.58 22.04
C GLY A 96 -1.12 -33.38 23.20
N LEU A 97 -0.35 -33.42 24.30
CA LEU A 97 -0.75 -34.10 25.53
C LEU A 97 -1.54 -33.20 26.49
N HIS A 98 -1.65 -31.90 26.18
CA HIS A 98 -2.35 -30.92 27.01
C HIS A 98 -3.82 -30.79 26.61
N GLN A 99 -4.66 -30.44 27.58
CA GLN A 99 -6.08 -30.25 27.34
C GLN A 99 -6.33 -29.02 26.44
N ALA A 100 -7.23 -29.18 25.46
CA ALA A 100 -7.63 -28.11 24.56
C ALA A 100 -8.57 -27.10 25.25
N ILE A 101 -8.34 -25.80 25.04
CA ILE A 101 -9.27 -24.73 25.47
C ILE A 101 -10.45 -24.60 24.49
N ILE A 102 -10.19 -24.88 23.20
CA ILE A 102 -11.14 -24.79 22.10
C ILE A 102 -11.27 -26.17 21.45
N ALA A 103 -12.49 -26.59 21.13
CA ALA A 103 -12.70 -27.84 20.42
C ALA A 103 -11.97 -27.83 19.06
N PRO A 104 -11.27 -28.93 18.66
CA PRO A 104 -10.53 -28.98 17.40
C PRO A 104 -11.36 -28.58 16.17
N ALA A 105 -12.63 -28.99 16.12
CA ALA A 105 -13.56 -28.61 15.05
C ALA A 105 -13.79 -27.09 14.93
N ILE A 106 -13.89 -26.38 16.06
CA ILE A 106 -14.04 -24.91 16.07
C ILE A 106 -12.76 -24.26 15.55
N TRP A 107 -11.60 -24.78 15.94
CA TRP A 107 -10.32 -24.26 15.47
C TRP A 107 -10.16 -24.43 13.96
N GLU A 108 -10.53 -25.59 13.43
CA GLU A 108 -10.52 -25.89 12.00
C GLU A 108 -11.47 -24.97 11.21
N GLU A 109 -12.70 -24.75 11.71
CA GLU A 109 -13.66 -23.80 11.12
C GLU A 109 -13.03 -22.39 11.00
N VAL A 110 -12.37 -21.92 12.06
CA VAL A 110 -11.70 -20.62 12.09
C VAL A 110 -10.51 -20.58 11.12
N GLN A 111 -9.71 -21.65 11.02
CA GLN A 111 -8.60 -21.71 10.07
C GLN A 111 -9.10 -21.64 8.63
N GLN A 112 -10.15 -22.40 8.29
CA GLN A 112 -10.75 -22.37 6.96
C GLN A 112 -11.25 -20.96 6.60
N ALA A 113 -11.96 -20.30 7.52
CA ALA A 113 -12.44 -18.93 7.32
C ALA A 113 -11.29 -17.92 7.13
N LEU A 114 -10.19 -18.06 7.89
CA LEU A 114 -8.99 -17.22 7.74
C LEU A 114 -8.30 -17.46 6.38
N GLN A 115 -8.19 -18.71 5.96
CA GLN A 115 -7.56 -19.09 4.68
C GLN A 115 -8.39 -18.63 3.47
N GLN A 116 -9.70 -18.81 3.48
CA GLN A 116 -10.60 -18.35 2.42
C GLN A 116 -10.48 -16.84 2.21
N LYS A 117 -10.42 -16.06 3.29
CA LYS A 117 -10.23 -14.61 3.23
C LYS A 117 -8.87 -14.20 2.69
N ALA A 118 -7.81 -14.92 3.06
CA ALA A 118 -6.46 -14.69 2.52
C ALA A 118 -6.40 -15.02 1.01
N ALA A 119 -7.05 -16.11 0.58
CA ALA A 119 -7.18 -16.49 -0.81
C ALA A 119 -8.00 -15.48 -1.62
N HIS A 120 -9.12 -14.97 -1.06
CA HIS A 120 -9.95 -13.95 -1.69
C HIS A 120 -9.18 -12.66 -1.92
N ARG A 121 -8.45 -12.14 -0.92
CA ARG A 121 -7.61 -10.94 -1.08
C ARG A 121 -6.50 -11.10 -2.13
N ARG A 122 -5.91 -12.30 -2.21
CA ARG A 122 -4.88 -12.60 -3.21
C ARG A 122 -5.47 -12.71 -4.62
N ARG A 123 -6.72 -13.18 -4.77
CA ARG A 123 -7.47 -13.20 -6.03
C ARG A 123 -7.94 -11.79 -6.42
N GLU A 124 -8.60 -11.04 -5.53
CA GLU A 124 -9.00 -9.65 -5.77
C GLU A 124 -7.82 -8.75 -6.14
N GLY A 125 -6.64 -8.94 -5.53
CA GLY A 125 -5.43 -8.19 -5.91
C GLY A 125 -4.93 -8.48 -7.33
N LYS A 126 -5.22 -9.67 -7.88
CA LYS A 126 -4.85 -10.09 -9.24
C LYS A 126 -5.96 -9.82 -10.27
N THR A 127 -7.22 -9.77 -9.86
CA THR A 127 -8.40 -9.65 -10.74
C THR A 127 -9.19 -8.34 -10.54
N ALA A 128 -8.67 -7.39 -9.77
CA ALA A 128 -9.31 -6.09 -9.60
C ALA A 128 -9.39 -5.35 -10.94
N ALA A 129 -10.57 -4.79 -11.24
CA ALA A 129 -10.80 -3.94 -12.41
C ALA A 129 -9.89 -2.69 -12.47
N ASP A 130 -9.24 -2.33 -11.36
CA ASP A 130 -8.31 -1.20 -11.25
C ASP A 130 -7.13 -1.61 -10.33
N PRO A 131 -6.14 -2.38 -10.85
CA PRO A 131 -5.05 -2.92 -10.05
C PRO A 131 -4.14 -1.80 -9.54
N SER A 132 -3.49 -2.03 -8.39
CA SER A 132 -2.53 -1.10 -7.79
C SER A 132 -1.11 -1.61 -8.01
N PRO A 133 -0.46 -1.29 -9.15
CA PRO A 133 0.80 -1.91 -9.56
C PRO A 133 1.96 -1.65 -8.59
N LEU A 134 1.93 -0.51 -7.88
CA LEU A 134 2.94 -0.15 -6.89
C LEU A 134 2.65 -0.74 -5.50
N ILE A 135 1.68 -1.67 -5.39
CA ILE A 135 1.36 -2.29 -4.10
C ILE A 135 2.61 -2.93 -3.52
N GLY A 136 3.01 -2.38 -2.39
CA GLY A 136 4.15 -2.86 -1.65
C GLY A 136 5.53 -2.43 -2.13
N LYS A 137 5.61 -1.62 -3.18
CA LYS A 137 6.89 -1.06 -3.64
C LYS A 137 7.18 0.30 -3.00
N MET A 138 6.19 0.95 -2.38
CA MET A 138 6.30 2.33 -1.88
C MET A 138 6.52 2.44 -0.38
N PHE A 139 7.44 3.31 0.01
CA PHE A 139 7.83 3.61 1.39
C PHE A 139 7.98 5.13 1.60
N ASP A 140 7.75 5.60 2.83
CA ASP A 140 8.01 6.99 3.22
C ASP A 140 9.34 7.16 3.95
N GLU A 141 9.70 8.41 4.27
CA GLU A 141 10.95 8.78 4.96
C GLU A 141 11.12 8.14 6.35
N THR A 142 10.03 7.62 6.92
CA THR A 142 10.05 6.93 8.22
C THR A 142 10.15 5.41 8.07
N GLY A 143 10.26 4.91 6.83
CA GLY A 143 10.28 3.50 6.49
C GLY A 143 8.91 2.83 6.48
N ASP A 144 7.82 3.60 6.63
CA ASP A 144 6.46 3.06 6.62
C ASP A 144 5.97 2.85 5.20
N ARG A 145 5.24 1.76 4.99
CA ARG A 145 4.81 1.33 3.65
C ARG A 145 3.56 2.09 3.25
N LEU A 146 3.51 2.56 2.01
CA LEU A 146 2.26 3.12 1.47
C LEU A 146 1.38 1.97 0.94
N THR A 147 0.16 1.89 1.48
CA THR A 147 -0.84 0.86 1.11
C THR A 147 -1.91 1.47 0.20
N PRO A 148 -2.35 0.76 -0.86
CA PRO A 148 -3.48 1.19 -1.66
C PRO A 148 -4.75 1.32 -0.80
N SER A 149 -5.45 2.44 -0.95
CA SER A 149 -6.73 2.74 -0.32
C SER A 149 -7.65 3.38 -1.35
N HIS A 150 -8.95 3.38 -1.08
CA HIS A 150 -9.93 4.02 -1.95
C HIS A 150 -11.05 4.67 -1.15
N SER A 151 -11.67 5.67 -1.74
CA SER A 151 -12.92 6.28 -1.29
C SER A 151 -13.88 6.36 -2.46
N ASN A 152 -15.17 6.19 -2.17
CA ASN A 152 -16.23 6.36 -3.16
C ASN A 152 -16.89 7.72 -2.92
N LYS A 153 -16.97 8.55 -3.95
CA LYS A 153 -17.71 9.80 -3.93
C LYS A 153 -18.45 9.92 -5.26
N ASP A 154 -19.74 10.26 -5.24
CA ASP A 154 -20.57 10.47 -6.43
C ASP A 154 -20.46 9.30 -7.44
N SER A 155 -20.54 8.06 -6.92
CA SER A 155 -20.38 6.81 -7.68
C SER A 155 -19.01 6.62 -8.38
N LYS A 156 -18.05 7.52 -8.13
CA LYS A 156 -16.68 7.44 -8.65
C LYS A 156 -15.73 6.94 -7.56
N ARG A 157 -14.96 5.92 -7.91
CA ARG A 157 -13.91 5.37 -7.04
C ARG A 157 -12.62 6.18 -7.18
N HIS A 158 -12.19 6.81 -6.08
CA HIS A 158 -10.92 7.53 -6.00
C HIS A 158 -9.89 6.66 -5.28
N ARG A 159 -8.76 6.37 -5.95
CA ARG A 159 -7.68 5.52 -5.43
C ARG A 159 -6.51 6.36 -4.91
N TYR A 160 -5.91 5.90 -3.82
CA TYR A 160 -4.78 6.55 -3.15
C TYR A 160 -3.74 5.54 -2.65
N TYR A 161 -2.49 5.96 -2.53
CA TYR A 161 -1.45 5.29 -1.74
C TYR A 161 -1.29 6.04 -0.41
N VAL A 162 -1.49 5.36 0.70
CA VAL A 162 -1.57 5.99 2.03
C VAL A 162 -0.57 5.35 2.99
N SER A 163 0.19 6.16 3.75
CA SER A 163 1.08 5.63 4.79
C SER A 163 0.29 4.70 5.72
N HIS A 164 0.80 3.49 5.94
CA HIS A 164 0.06 2.43 6.63
C HIS A 164 -0.40 2.84 8.04
N ARG A 165 0.39 3.67 8.75
CA ARG A 165 0.01 4.24 10.06
C ARG A 165 -1.34 4.96 10.05
N LEU A 166 -1.63 5.73 8.99
CA LEU A 166 -2.89 6.48 8.85
C LEU A 166 -4.09 5.54 8.63
N VAL A 167 -3.86 4.35 8.07
CA VAL A 167 -4.90 3.35 7.84
C VAL A 167 -5.15 2.51 9.10
N LYS A 168 -4.10 2.14 9.83
CA LYS A 168 -4.19 1.25 11.00
C LYS A 168 -4.88 1.92 12.19
N ARG A 169 -4.74 3.23 12.33
CA ARG A 169 -5.21 4.06 13.45
C ARG A 169 -6.17 5.18 12.99
N ALA A 170 -7.03 4.87 12.03
CA ALA A 170 -8.05 5.81 11.55
C ALA A 170 -8.91 6.33 12.72
N GLY A 171 -8.84 7.64 13.00
CA GLY A 171 -9.58 8.30 14.08
C GLY A 171 -8.71 9.01 15.12
N GLU A 172 -7.40 8.73 15.17
CA GLU A 172 -6.48 9.44 16.07
C GLU A 172 -6.01 10.77 15.44
N THR A 173 -6.28 11.89 16.12
CA THR A 173 -5.83 13.23 15.72
C THR A 173 -4.32 13.40 15.98
N GLY A 174 -3.59 13.98 15.01
CA GLY A 174 -2.17 14.36 15.16
C GLY A 174 -1.17 13.51 14.38
N GLN A 175 -1.60 12.45 13.69
CA GLN A 175 -0.67 11.67 12.85
C GLN A 175 -0.42 12.33 11.49
N THR A 176 0.85 12.48 11.16
CA THR A 176 1.31 12.92 9.84
C THR A 176 1.63 11.70 8.96
N GLY A 177 1.33 11.79 7.67
CA GLY A 177 1.70 10.76 6.69
C GLY A 177 1.27 11.15 5.28
N TRP A 178 1.56 10.28 4.32
CA TRP A 178 1.30 10.51 2.91
C TRP A 178 -0.08 9.98 2.50
N ARG A 179 -0.76 10.69 1.60
CA ARG A 179 -2.01 10.26 0.93
C ARG A 179 -1.97 10.64 -0.54
N LEU A 180 -1.31 9.85 -1.36
CA LEU A 180 -0.98 10.16 -2.74
C LEU A 180 -2.08 9.68 -3.71
N PRO A 181 -2.61 10.51 -4.62
CA PRO A 181 -3.55 10.05 -5.66
C PRO A 181 -2.90 9.00 -6.58
N ALA A 182 -3.44 7.78 -6.61
CA ALA A 182 -2.82 6.65 -7.28
C ALA A 182 -2.65 6.88 -8.79
N LYS A 183 -3.71 7.30 -9.49
CA LYS A 183 -3.68 7.50 -10.95
C LYS A 183 -2.69 8.58 -11.41
N ALA A 184 -2.56 9.67 -10.67
CA ALA A 184 -1.62 10.73 -11.04
C ALA A 184 -0.18 10.28 -10.81
N LEU A 185 0.07 9.64 -9.67
CA LEU A 185 1.35 9.12 -9.29
C LEU A 185 1.85 8.03 -10.26
N GLU A 186 1.00 7.03 -10.53
CA GLU A 186 1.28 5.93 -11.46
C GLU A 186 1.64 6.46 -12.86
N ARG A 187 0.89 7.44 -13.38
CA ARG A 187 1.22 8.09 -14.67
C ARG A 187 2.58 8.77 -14.67
N GLN A 188 2.92 9.50 -13.60
CA GLN A 188 4.20 10.21 -13.50
C GLN A 188 5.39 9.24 -13.38
N ILE A 189 5.24 8.17 -12.61
CA ILE A 189 6.27 7.13 -12.50
C ILE A 189 6.50 6.47 -13.86
N ILE A 190 5.44 6.10 -14.59
CA ILE A 190 5.56 5.52 -15.93
C ILE A 190 6.25 6.50 -16.89
N LYS A 191 5.89 7.79 -16.87
CA LYS A 191 6.56 8.80 -17.68
C LYS A 191 8.06 8.88 -17.38
N SER A 192 8.45 8.85 -16.11
CA SER A 192 9.86 8.84 -15.71
C SER A 192 10.58 7.55 -16.11
N MET A 193 9.93 6.40 -15.97
CA MET A 193 10.47 5.11 -16.40
C MET A 193 10.75 5.09 -17.91
N ARG A 194 9.82 5.62 -18.71
CA ARG A 194 9.99 5.75 -20.17
C ARG A 194 11.18 6.60 -20.54
N LEU A 195 11.29 7.77 -19.92
CA LEU A 195 12.42 8.67 -20.14
C LEU A 195 13.74 8.01 -19.74
N HIS A 196 13.75 7.26 -18.63
CA HIS A 196 14.91 6.54 -18.16
C HIS A 196 15.34 5.43 -19.12
N LEU A 197 14.41 4.56 -19.53
CA LEU A 197 14.68 3.47 -20.47
C LEU A 197 15.13 3.99 -21.84
N SER A 198 14.59 5.11 -22.32
CA SER A 198 15.05 5.72 -23.58
C SER A 198 16.54 6.13 -23.55
N LYS A 199 17.10 6.33 -22.35
CA LYS A 199 18.49 6.74 -22.10
C LYS A 199 19.37 5.61 -21.57
N ILE A 200 18.83 4.40 -21.41
CA ILE A 200 19.55 3.30 -20.77
C ILE A 200 20.73 2.81 -21.61
N ALA A 201 20.61 2.85 -22.94
CA ALA A 201 21.70 2.60 -23.88
C ALA A 201 22.62 3.82 -24.03
N SER A 202 23.11 4.36 -22.92
CA SER A 202 24.06 5.48 -22.91
C SER A 202 25.30 5.18 -22.05
N PRO A 203 26.47 5.76 -22.39
CA PRO A 203 27.70 5.59 -21.60
C PRO A 203 27.59 6.10 -20.15
N GLN A 204 26.56 6.89 -19.84
CA GLN A 204 26.26 7.36 -18.47
C GLN A 204 25.63 6.27 -17.61
N MET A 205 25.02 5.26 -18.23
CA MET A 205 24.30 4.16 -17.57
C MET A 205 25.07 2.84 -17.67
N ILE A 206 25.74 2.57 -18.79
CA ILE A 206 26.41 1.29 -19.06
C ILE A 206 27.85 1.55 -19.54
N CYS A 207 28.81 0.83 -18.97
CA CYS A 207 30.22 0.86 -19.39
C CYS A 207 30.47 0.02 -20.66
N ASP A 208 31.41 0.48 -21.49
CA ASP A 208 31.93 -0.26 -22.65
C ASP A 208 30.86 -0.69 -23.68
N LEU A 209 29.86 0.16 -23.93
CA LEU A 209 28.77 -0.10 -24.88
C LEU A 209 29.28 -0.24 -26.31
N THR A 210 28.87 -1.32 -26.99
CA THR A 210 29.08 -1.49 -28.44
C THR A 210 27.87 -1.00 -29.25
N SER A 211 28.07 -0.73 -30.55
CA SER A 211 26.97 -0.32 -31.45
C SER A 211 25.85 -1.35 -31.53
N ASP A 212 26.19 -2.64 -31.55
CA ASP A 212 25.22 -3.74 -31.59
C ASP A 212 24.41 -3.84 -30.29
N GLU A 213 25.07 -3.67 -29.14
CA GLU A 213 24.40 -3.62 -27.84
C GLU A 213 23.45 -2.42 -27.75
N ILE A 214 23.85 -1.24 -28.22
CA ILE A 214 22.99 -0.04 -28.21
C ILE A 214 21.71 -0.28 -28.99
N LEU A 215 21.80 -0.86 -30.20
CA LEU A 215 20.63 -1.14 -31.03
C LEU A 215 19.70 -2.17 -30.36
N ARG A 216 20.27 -3.26 -29.83
CA ARG A 216 19.51 -4.30 -29.11
C ARG A 216 18.77 -3.72 -27.90
N ILE A 217 19.48 -2.97 -27.07
CA ILE A 217 18.92 -2.40 -25.83
C ILE A 217 17.78 -1.43 -26.15
N ARG A 218 17.92 -0.60 -27.20
CA ARG A 218 16.85 0.31 -27.62
C ARG A 218 15.59 -0.45 -28.06
N LEU A 219 15.74 -1.50 -28.86
CA LEU A 219 14.61 -2.33 -29.30
C LEU A 219 13.90 -3.00 -28.11
N GLU A 220 14.64 -3.55 -27.15
CA GLU A 220 14.05 -4.14 -25.94
C GLU A 220 13.39 -3.10 -25.02
N ALA A 221 13.99 -1.91 -24.90
CA ALA A 221 13.40 -0.80 -24.16
C ALA A 221 12.06 -0.33 -24.79
N GLU A 222 11.99 -0.25 -26.12
CA GLU A 222 10.74 0.07 -26.84
C GLU A 222 9.67 -1.01 -26.66
N ARG A 223 10.07 -2.29 -26.69
CA ARG A 223 9.17 -3.42 -26.39
C ARG A 223 8.62 -3.35 -24.97
N ALA A 224 9.45 -2.99 -23.99
CA ALA A 224 9.04 -2.83 -22.60
C ALA A 224 8.11 -1.61 -22.42
N ASP A 225 8.27 -0.55 -23.23
CA ASP A 225 7.44 0.65 -23.19
C ASP A 225 5.98 0.41 -23.61
N SER A 226 5.75 -0.56 -24.51
CA SER A 226 4.43 -0.89 -25.03
C SER A 226 3.40 -1.27 -23.95
N GLU A 227 3.87 -1.78 -22.80
CA GLU A 227 3.01 -2.22 -21.70
C GLU A 227 3.43 -1.58 -20.37
N SER A 228 2.58 -0.72 -19.81
CA SER A 228 2.84 -0.11 -18.49
C SER A 228 3.02 -1.15 -17.37
N ALA A 229 2.43 -2.34 -17.50
CA ALA A 229 2.60 -3.44 -16.55
C ALA A 229 4.07 -3.92 -16.47
N LYS A 230 4.77 -4.01 -17.61
CA LYS A 230 6.19 -4.37 -17.67
C LYS A 230 7.05 -3.31 -16.99
N LEU A 231 6.77 -2.03 -17.24
CA LEU A 231 7.47 -0.92 -16.59
C LEU A 231 7.32 -0.91 -15.06
N PHE A 232 6.13 -1.24 -14.54
CA PHE A 232 5.94 -1.37 -13.09
C PHE A 232 6.63 -2.61 -12.50
N ALA A 233 6.83 -3.66 -13.29
CA ALA A 233 7.54 -4.86 -12.84
C ALA A 233 9.02 -4.56 -12.57
N LEU A 234 9.64 -3.73 -13.42
CA LEU A 234 11.05 -3.28 -13.32
C LEU A 234 11.34 -2.48 -12.04
N ILE A 235 10.33 -1.94 -11.37
CA ILE A 235 10.51 -1.16 -10.15
C ILE A 235 10.64 -2.13 -8.98
N ASP A 236 11.72 -2.07 -8.22
CA ASP A 236 11.84 -2.82 -6.96
C ASP A 236 11.22 -2.03 -5.80
N ARG A 237 11.65 -0.78 -5.65
CA ARG A 237 11.32 0.06 -4.50
C ARG A 237 11.18 1.53 -4.90
N ILE A 238 10.30 2.24 -4.20
CA ILE A 238 10.11 3.69 -4.30
C ILE A 238 10.11 4.26 -2.89
N ASP A 239 11.07 5.13 -2.60
CA ASP A 239 11.17 5.88 -1.35
C ASP A 239 10.72 7.32 -1.59
N ILE A 240 9.69 7.74 -0.86
CA ILE A 240 9.10 9.07 -0.93
C ILE A 240 9.57 9.87 0.28
N ALA A 241 10.09 11.07 0.02
CA ALA A 241 10.44 12.04 1.05
C ALA A 241 9.97 13.45 0.66
N ALA A 242 10.03 14.39 1.59
CA ALA A 242 9.76 15.78 1.25
C ALA A 242 10.81 16.30 0.25
N GLY A 243 10.39 16.67 -0.96
CA GLY A 243 11.27 17.23 -1.99
C GLY A 243 11.76 16.20 -3.01
N THR A 244 11.75 14.91 -2.70
CA THR A 244 12.32 13.87 -3.57
C THR A 244 11.53 12.56 -3.56
N ALA A 245 11.54 11.87 -4.70
CA ALA A 245 11.11 10.50 -4.84
C ALA A 245 12.26 9.71 -5.49
N ALA A 246 12.79 8.72 -4.78
CA ALA A 246 13.82 7.82 -5.29
C ALA A 246 13.17 6.52 -5.74
N ILE A 247 13.45 6.09 -6.97
CA ILE A 247 12.97 4.84 -7.54
C ILE A 247 14.19 3.94 -7.75
N THR A 248 14.17 2.79 -7.12
CA THR A 248 15.17 1.73 -7.30
C THR A 248 14.59 0.67 -8.23
N LEU A 249 15.32 0.35 -9.29
CA LEU A 249 14.96 -0.66 -10.26
C LEU A 249 15.49 -2.02 -9.84
N ASN A 250 14.82 -3.08 -10.29
CA ASN A 250 15.25 -4.45 -10.08
C ASN A 250 16.45 -4.74 -10.99
N GLU A 251 17.64 -4.76 -10.42
CA GLU A 251 18.90 -4.97 -11.15
C GLU A 251 18.89 -6.24 -12.01
N PRO A 252 18.48 -7.43 -11.50
CA PRO A 252 18.36 -8.63 -12.33
C PRO A 252 17.51 -8.44 -13.59
N GLN A 253 16.38 -7.72 -13.50
CA GLN A 253 15.53 -7.45 -14.65
C GLN A 253 16.15 -6.42 -15.60
N ILE A 254 16.94 -5.48 -15.10
CA ILE A 254 17.67 -4.54 -15.95
C ILE A 254 18.82 -5.24 -16.69
N VAL A 255 19.54 -6.15 -16.04
CA VAL A 255 20.53 -7.02 -16.68
C VAL A 255 19.86 -7.87 -17.77
N GLU A 256 18.71 -8.47 -17.49
CA GLU A 256 17.95 -9.25 -18.47
C GLU A 256 17.50 -8.40 -19.67
N LEU A 257 16.95 -7.20 -19.42
CA LEU A 257 16.50 -6.27 -20.46
C LEU A 257 17.65 -5.77 -21.32
N THR A 258 18.78 -5.43 -20.69
CA THR A 258 19.92 -4.87 -21.40
C THR A 258 20.81 -5.94 -22.03
N GLY A 259 20.77 -7.17 -21.51
CA GLY A 259 21.66 -8.28 -21.83
C GLY A 259 23.13 -7.98 -21.53
N VAL A 260 23.39 -7.09 -20.56
CA VAL A 260 24.72 -6.66 -20.13
C VAL A 260 24.91 -7.07 -18.67
N GLY A 261 26.10 -7.58 -18.33
CA GLY A 261 26.42 -8.01 -16.97
C GLY A 261 26.32 -6.89 -15.93
N PRO A 262 26.00 -7.22 -14.66
CA PRO A 262 25.79 -6.24 -13.59
C PRO A 262 27.03 -5.36 -13.34
N GLU A 263 28.23 -5.89 -13.56
CA GLU A 263 29.50 -5.17 -13.39
C GLU A 263 29.68 -3.98 -14.34
N ARG A 264 28.97 -3.98 -15.47
CA ARG A 264 28.98 -2.88 -16.45
C ARG A 264 27.84 -1.88 -16.22
N LEU A 265 26.89 -2.18 -15.33
CA LEU A 265 25.80 -1.26 -14.99
C LEU A 265 26.27 -0.23 -13.95
N LYS A 266 26.13 1.05 -14.27
CA LYS A 266 26.38 2.14 -13.32
C LYS A 266 25.19 2.27 -12.36
N PRO A 267 25.38 2.79 -11.12
CA PRO A 267 24.27 2.98 -10.17
C PRO A 267 23.11 3.81 -10.71
N VAL A 268 23.40 4.79 -11.57
CA VAL A 268 22.39 5.63 -12.22
C VAL A 268 21.48 4.81 -13.14
N ALA A 269 21.92 3.67 -13.67
CA ALA A 269 21.08 2.79 -14.49
C ALA A 269 19.94 2.15 -13.69
N THR A 270 20.14 1.93 -12.39
CA THR A 270 19.16 1.27 -11.50
C THR A 270 18.55 2.22 -10.48
N GLN A 271 18.91 3.51 -10.48
CA GLN A 271 18.39 4.52 -9.54
C GLN A 271 17.91 5.77 -10.27
N ILE A 272 16.63 6.12 -10.09
CA ILE A 272 16.01 7.33 -10.63
C ILE A 272 15.59 8.22 -9.47
N THR A 273 16.13 9.44 -9.40
CA THR A 273 15.71 10.44 -8.42
C THR A 273 14.92 11.54 -9.09
N LEU A 274 13.72 11.82 -8.57
CA LEU A 274 12.79 12.79 -9.13
C LEU A 274 12.44 13.85 -8.07
N PRO A 275 12.29 15.12 -8.44
CA PRO A 275 11.77 16.12 -7.52
C PRO A 275 10.32 15.76 -7.14
N PHE A 276 9.98 15.88 -5.87
CA PHE A 276 8.65 15.55 -5.36
C PHE A 276 8.14 16.64 -4.42
N GLN A 277 7.14 17.40 -4.86
CA GLN A 277 6.58 18.50 -4.08
C GLN A 277 5.17 18.19 -3.60
N ARG A 278 4.94 18.40 -2.30
CA ARG A 278 3.60 18.45 -1.71
C ARG A 278 3.07 19.88 -1.82
N ARG A 279 2.08 20.12 -2.69
CA ARG A 279 1.39 21.43 -2.77
C ARG A 279 0.02 21.35 -2.10
N LYS A 280 -0.19 22.15 -1.05
CA LYS A 280 -1.53 22.39 -0.49
C LYS A 280 -2.20 23.50 -1.30
N ARG A 281 -3.38 23.26 -1.87
CA ARG A 281 -4.23 24.31 -2.47
C ARG A 281 -5.54 24.32 -1.68
N GLY A 282 -5.64 25.21 -0.69
CA GLY A 282 -6.74 25.21 0.28
C GLY A 282 -6.74 23.94 1.15
N VAL A 283 -7.90 23.30 1.31
CA VAL A 283 -8.08 22.07 2.11
C VAL A 283 -7.59 20.81 1.37
N GLU A 284 -7.37 20.89 0.06
CA GLU A 284 -7.00 19.74 -0.78
C GLU A 284 -5.46 19.61 -0.90
N THR A 285 -4.93 18.44 -0.51
CA THR A 285 -3.49 18.14 -0.68
C THR A 285 -3.28 17.50 -2.05
N ARG A 286 -2.64 18.22 -2.98
CA ARG A 286 -2.19 17.67 -4.27
C ARG A 286 -0.68 17.41 -4.24
N PHE A 287 -0.27 16.31 -4.85
CA PHE A 287 1.14 15.92 -4.96
C PHE A 287 1.60 16.15 -6.39
N VAL A 288 2.84 16.62 -6.52
CA VAL A 288 3.50 16.88 -7.79
C VAL A 288 4.78 16.02 -7.80
N LEU A 289 4.85 15.02 -8.69
CA LEU A 289 6.05 14.22 -8.91
C LEU A 289 6.67 14.58 -10.27
N GLY A 290 7.94 14.97 -10.26
CA GLY A 290 8.72 15.37 -11.44
C GLY A 290 8.62 16.86 -11.81
N ASN A 291 9.43 17.26 -12.79
CA ASN A 291 9.27 18.54 -13.49
C ASN A 291 7.97 18.46 -14.30
N ILE A 292 6.96 19.23 -13.87
CA ILE A 292 5.77 19.44 -14.69
C ILE A 292 6.22 20.28 -15.89
N GLU A 293 6.32 19.68 -17.07
CA GLU A 293 5.81 20.42 -18.23
C GLU A 293 4.32 20.56 -17.96
N PRO A 294 3.82 21.79 -17.67
CA PRO A 294 2.45 22.01 -17.21
C PRO A 294 1.49 21.19 -18.07
N GLU A 295 0.83 20.20 -17.46
CA GLU A 295 -0.24 19.45 -18.11
C GLU A 295 -1.22 20.51 -18.59
N ARG A 296 -1.27 20.72 -19.91
CA ARG A 296 -2.03 21.79 -20.53
C ARG A 296 -3.47 21.59 -20.09
N ASP A 297 -3.97 22.47 -19.23
CA ASP A 297 -5.36 22.43 -18.78
C ASP A 297 -6.20 22.90 -19.97
N GLU A 298 -6.61 21.95 -20.80
CA GLU A 298 -7.41 22.17 -22.00
C GLU A 298 -8.70 22.92 -21.69
N ALA A 299 -9.24 22.80 -20.46
CA ALA A 299 -10.41 23.57 -20.06
C ALA A 299 -10.04 25.03 -19.78
N LEU A 300 -8.94 25.28 -19.06
CA LEU A 300 -8.44 26.63 -18.80
C LEU A 300 -8.00 27.33 -20.09
N ILE A 301 -7.26 26.66 -20.96
CA ILE A 301 -6.80 27.19 -22.26
C ILE A 301 -8.00 27.58 -23.12
N ARG A 302 -9.01 26.70 -23.23
CA ARG A 302 -10.25 27.01 -23.95
C ARG A 302 -10.99 28.19 -23.34
N ASN A 303 -11.03 28.31 -22.01
CA ASN A 303 -11.69 29.43 -21.35
C ASN A 303 -10.94 30.75 -21.58
N ILE A 304 -9.61 30.76 -21.54
CA ILE A 304 -8.77 31.93 -21.84
C ILE A 304 -8.98 32.35 -23.31
N ALA A 305 -8.95 31.40 -24.24
CA ALA A 305 -9.21 31.68 -25.65
C ALA A 305 -10.60 32.29 -25.89
N LYS A 306 -11.64 31.74 -25.23
CA LYS A 306 -13.00 32.31 -25.27
C LYS A 306 -13.06 33.72 -24.70
N ALA A 307 -12.40 33.96 -23.56
CA ALA A 307 -12.36 35.29 -22.94
C ALA A 307 -11.73 36.33 -23.86
N HIS A 308 -10.60 36.01 -24.51
CA HIS A 308 -9.98 36.92 -25.48
C HIS A 308 -10.86 37.17 -26.71
N HIS A 309 -11.56 36.13 -27.20
CA HIS A 309 -12.49 36.27 -28.31
C HIS A 309 -13.67 37.20 -27.96
N TRP A 310 -14.29 37.00 -26.79
CA TRP A 310 -15.37 37.85 -26.30
C TRP A 310 -14.89 39.28 -26.03
N LEU A 311 -13.71 39.46 -25.46
CA LEU A 311 -13.11 40.78 -25.26
C LEU A 311 -12.93 41.52 -26.59
N GLY A 312 -12.50 40.84 -27.65
CA GLY A 312 -12.41 41.43 -28.99
C GLY A 312 -13.76 41.91 -29.54
N MET A 313 -14.82 41.13 -29.31
CA MET A 313 -16.19 41.49 -29.70
C MET A 313 -16.74 42.68 -28.90
N ILE A 314 -16.44 42.74 -27.60
CA ILE A 314 -16.78 43.89 -26.74
C ILE A 314 -16.05 45.15 -27.23
N CYS A 315 -14.75 45.05 -27.51
CA CYS A 315 -13.97 46.16 -28.06
C CYS A 315 -14.45 46.61 -29.45
N ALA A 316 -15.08 45.73 -30.22
CA ALA A 316 -15.74 46.05 -31.48
C ALA A 316 -17.16 46.63 -31.32
N GLY A 317 -17.61 46.86 -30.08
CA GLY A 317 -18.89 47.51 -29.77
C GLY A 317 -20.10 46.57 -29.67
N GLN A 318 -19.90 45.25 -29.65
CA GLN A 318 -21.00 44.30 -29.47
C GLN A 318 -21.46 44.25 -28.01
N SER A 319 -22.77 44.20 -27.79
CA SER A 319 -23.34 44.09 -26.44
C SER A 319 -23.20 42.67 -25.89
N PHE A 320 -23.14 42.52 -24.56
CA PHE A 320 -23.08 41.21 -23.91
C PHE A 320 -24.22 40.26 -24.34
N ASP A 321 -25.40 40.80 -24.67
CA ASP A 321 -26.55 39.99 -25.12
C ASP A 321 -26.34 39.46 -26.55
N ASP A 322 -25.73 40.25 -27.43
CA ASP A 322 -25.44 39.85 -28.81
C ASP A 322 -24.32 38.82 -28.85
N ILE A 323 -23.30 38.99 -28.00
CA ILE A 323 -22.22 38.02 -27.81
C ILE A 323 -22.81 36.70 -27.31
N ALA A 324 -23.62 36.73 -26.24
CA ALA A 324 -24.24 35.55 -25.65
C ALA A 324 -25.08 34.75 -26.67
N LYS A 325 -25.84 35.44 -27.53
CA LYS A 325 -26.60 34.80 -28.63
C LYS A 325 -25.68 34.18 -29.68
N THR A 326 -24.64 34.90 -30.09
CA THR A 326 -23.71 34.48 -31.16
C THR A 326 -22.92 33.22 -30.79
N VAL A 327 -22.43 33.13 -29.55
CA VAL A 327 -21.69 31.96 -29.05
C VAL A 327 -22.53 30.96 -28.27
N ALA A 328 -23.86 31.06 -28.36
CA ALA A 328 -24.83 30.17 -27.70
C ALA A 328 -24.51 29.92 -26.21
N THR A 329 -24.29 31.01 -25.46
CA THR A 329 -24.01 30.96 -24.03
C THR A 329 -24.87 31.95 -23.25
N SER A 330 -24.83 31.90 -21.91
CA SER A 330 -25.61 32.82 -21.08
C SER A 330 -24.92 34.18 -20.94
N LYS A 331 -25.68 35.28 -20.86
CA LYS A 331 -25.15 36.62 -20.57
C LYS A 331 -24.24 36.69 -19.34
N ARG A 332 -24.54 35.93 -18.27
CA ARG A 332 -23.71 35.85 -17.04
C ARG A 332 -22.37 35.13 -17.23
N ARG A 333 -22.21 34.41 -18.33
CA ARG A 333 -21.01 33.62 -18.64
C ARG A 333 -20.05 34.40 -19.54
N VAL A 334 -20.58 35.27 -20.40
CA VAL A 334 -19.82 36.28 -21.15
C VAL A 334 -19.26 37.31 -20.18
#